data_AF-A0A5R9EDI0-F1
#
_entry.id   AF-A0A5R9EDI0-F1
#
_cell.length_a   1.000
_cell.length_b   1.000
_cell.length_c   1.000
_cell.angle_alpha   90.00
_cell.angle_beta   90.00
_cell.angle_gamma   90.00
#
_symmetry.space_group_name_H-M   'P 1'
#
loop_
_entity.id
_entity.type
_entity.pdbx_description
1 polymer ?
#
loop_
_entity_poly.entity_id
_entity_poly.type
_entity_poly.pdbx_seq_one_letter_code
_entity_poly.pdbx_strand_id
1 'polypeptide(L)'
;MTSSPQQTWWVIYREPNPAEVEVVAVEPPPDDEAAHDRRCAELQEAQQHAYVVTAPDADAAGDIALRVWAEELVASPARLAAANAYLAANARTE
;
A
#
# COMPACT_ATOMS: atom_id res chain seq x y z
N MET A 1 -30.16 -4.53 6.95
CA MET A 1 -28.79 -3.98 6.89
C MET A 1 -28.52 -3.64 5.44
N THR A 2 -28.50 -2.37 5.08
CA THR A 2 -28.03 -1.92 3.77
C THR A 2 -26.52 -1.86 3.84
N SER A 3 -25.82 -2.80 3.20
CA SER A 3 -24.38 -2.64 2.98
C SER A 3 -24.16 -1.36 2.17
N SER A 4 -23.25 -0.50 2.62
CA SER A 4 -22.79 0.62 1.81
C SER A 4 -22.31 0.09 0.46
N PRO A 5 -22.63 0.77 -0.66
CA PRO A 5 -22.14 0.34 -1.96
C PRO A 5 -20.61 0.29 -1.91
N GLN A 6 -20.04 -0.85 -2.28
CA GLN A 6 -18.60 -0.98 -2.41
C GLN A 6 -18.15 -0.17 -3.63
N GLN A 7 -17.05 0.55 -3.48
CA GLN A 7 -16.40 1.26 -4.58
C GLN A 7 -14.91 0.92 -4.60
N THR A 8 -14.27 1.23 -5.73
CA THR A 8 -12.84 0.99 -5.90
C THR A 8 -12.07 2.20 -5.38
N TRP A 9 -10.96 1.94 -4.71
CA TRP A 9 -10.05 2.94 -4.15
C TRP A 9 -8.63 2.61 -4.57
N TRP A 10 -7.84 3.64 -4.83
CA TRP A 10 -6.39 3.56 -4.96
C TRP A 10 -5.78 3.92 -3.61
N VAL A 11 -5.17 2.93 -2.96
CA VAL A 11 -4.40 3.14 -1.73
C VAL A 11 -2.95 3.30 -2.12
N ILE A 12 -2.48 4.54 -2.11
CA ILE A 12 -1.11 4.92 -2.46
C ILE A 12 -0.23 4.71 -1.24
N TYR A 13 0.86 3.97 -1.42
CA TYR A 13 1.79 3.63 -0.36
C TYR A 13 3.25 3.72 -0.80
N ARG A 14 4.15 3.78 0.16
CA ARG A 14 5.59 3.60 -0.03
C ARG A 14 6.16 2.64 1.01
N GLU A 15 7.28 2.01 0.68
CA GLU A 15 8.03 1.13 1.58
C GLU A 15 9.37 1.80 1.91
N PRO A 16 9.45 2.63 2.97
CA PRO A 16 10.69 3.35 3.30
C PRO A 16 11.83 2.40 3.70
N ASN A 17 11.48 1.22 4.20
CA ASN A 17 12.40 0.13 4.48
C ASN A 17 11.67 -1.22 4.33
N PRO A 18 12.40 -2.36 4.29
CA PRO A 18 11.79 -3.67 4.07
C PRO A 18 10.83 -4.15 5.17
N ALA A 19 10.79 -3.50 6.34
CA ALA A 19 9.97 -3.88 7.48
C ALA A 19 8.78 -2.92 7.72
N GLU A 20 8.57 -1.94 6.85
CA GLU A 20 7.60 -0.86 7.06
C GLU A 20 6.88 -0.50 5.77
N VAL A 21 5.60 -0.15 5.90
CA VAL A 21 4.78 0.47 4.86
C VAL A 21 4.12 1.72 5.41
N GLU A 22 4.05 2.73 4.56
CA GLU A 22 3.34 3.98 4.85
C GLU A 22 2.28 4.18 3.78
N VAL A 23 1.02 4.30 4.20
CA VAL A 23 -0.06 4.76 3.32
C VAL A 23 0.04 6.28 3.21
N VAL A 24 0.31 6.76 2.00
CA VAL A 24 0.50 8.18 1.70
C VAL A 24 -0.83 8.86 1.39
N ALA A 25 -1.71 8.18 0.67
CA ALA A 25 -3.02 8.69 0.32
C ALA A 25 -3.99 7.55 -0.01
N VAL A 26 -5.29 7.84 0.11
CA VAL A 26 -6.36 6.98 -0.41
C VAL A 26 -7.28 7.85 -1.25
N GLU A 27 -7.41 7.52 -2.52
CA GLU A 27 -8.14 8.33 -3.50
C GLU A 27 -9.00 7.46 -4.43
N PRO A 28 -10.06 8.02 -5.04
CA PRO A 28 -10.77 7.31 -6.09
C PRO A 28 -9.85 7.03 -7.29
N PRO A 29 -10.13 5.98 -8.09
CA PRO A 29 -9.37 5.73 -9.30
C PRO A 29 -9.50 6.88 -10.30
N PRO A 30 -8.51 7.06 -11.18
CA PRO A 30 -8.59 8.03 -12.28
C PRO A 30 -9.83 7.80 -13.17
N ASP A 31 -10.46 8.90 -13.62
CA ASP A 31 -11.70 8.85 -14.40
C ASP A 31 -11.51 8.29 -15.83
N ASP A 32 -10.31 8.45 -16.39
CA ASP A 32 -9.97 8.03 -17.76
C ASP A 32 -8.52 7.52 -17.89
N GLU A 33 -8.20 6.92 -19.04
CA GLU A 33 -6.90 6.30 -19.33
C GLU A 33 -5.75 7.32 -19.33
N ALA A 34 -5.96 8.55 -19.79
CA ALA A 34 -4.92 9.57 -19.81
C ALA A 34 -4.62 10.10 -18.40
N ALA A 35 -5.65 10.23 -17.56
CA ALA A 35 -5.50 10.53 -16.14
C ALA A 35 -4.80 9.37 -15.40
N HIS A 36 -5.11 8.14 -15.76
CA HIS A 36 -4.46 6.94 -15.22
C HIS A 36 -2.96 6.92 -15.53
N ASP A 37 -2.58 7.08 -16.80
CA ASP A 37 -1.17 7.09 -17.22
C ASP A 37 -0.38 8.21 -16.54
N ARG A 38 -0.96 9.40 -16.46
CA ARG A 38 -0.35 10.53 -15.73
C ARG A 38 -0.16 10.19 -14.26
N ARG A 39 -1.18 9.64 -13.62
CA ARG A 39 -1.10 9.31 -12.19
C ARG A 39 -0.07 8.22 -11.92
N CYS A 40 0.02 7.20 -12.77
CA CYS A 40 1.07 6.19 -12.69
C CYS A 40 2.48 6.79 -12.85
N ALA A 41 2.66 7.74 -13.77
CA ALA A 41 3.93 8.43 -13.95
C ALA A 41 4.33 9.24 -12.69
N GLU A 42 3.38 9.99 -12.11
CA GLU A 42 3.60 10.74 -10.86
C GLU A 42 4.00 9.82 -9.69
N LEU A 43 3.31 8.68 -9.53
CA LEU A 43 3.64 7.70 -8.50
C LEU A 43 5.05 7.12 -8.71
N GLN A 44 5.41 6.80 -9.96
CA GLN A 44 6.74 6.30 -10.29
C GLN A 44 7.84 7.34 -9.98
N GLU A 45 7.62 8.61 -10.34
CA GLU A 45 8.55 9.71 -10.02
C GLU A 45 8.71 9.88 -8.51
N ALA A 46 7.64 9.68 -7.74
CA ALA A 46 7.63 9.76 -6.29
C ALA A 46 8.12 8.49 -5.57
N GLN A 47 8.49 7.43 -6.30
CA GLN A 47 8.81 6.09 -5.75
C GLN A 47 7.67 5.53 -4.87
N GLN A 48 6.43 5.73 -5.32
CA GLN A 48 5.21 5.28 -4.69
C GLN A 48 4.55 4.17 -5.52
N HIS A 49 3.68 3.41 -4.86
CA HIS A 49 2.90 2.33 -5.44
C HIS A 49 1.43 2.49 -5.06
N ALA A 50 0.53 1.82 -5.77
CA ALA A 50 -0.90 1.84 -5.47
C ALA A 50 -1.47 0.42 -5.40
N TYR A 51 -2.19 0.11 -4.33
CA TYR A 51 -3.11 -1.02 -4.29
C TYR A 51 -4.49 -0.59 -4.78
N VAL A 52 -5.12 -1.41 -5.61
CA VAL A 52 -6.51 -1.22 -6.01
C VAL A 52 -7.39 -2.05 -5.07
N VAL A 53 -8.17 -1.39 -4.23
CA VAL A 53 -8.94 -2.01 -3.15
C VAL A 53 -10.43 -1.70 -3.30
N THR A 54 -11.27 -2.73 -3.17
CA THR A 54 -12.72 -2.56 -3.12
C THR A 54 -13.18 -2.43 -1.67
N ALA A 55 -13.75 -1.28 -1.30
CA ALA A 55 -14.14 -0.96 0.06
C ALA A 55 -15.33 0.02 0.10
N PRO A 56 -16.09 0.11 1.20
CA PRO A 56 -17.19 1.08 1.32
C PRO A 56 -16.70 2.54 1.36
N ASP A 57 -15.52 2.79 1.93
CA ASP A 57 -14.93 4.11 2.14
C ASP A 57 -13.39 4.04 2.14
N ALA A 58 -12.76 5.22 2.13
CA ALA A 58 -11.31 5.37 2.06
C ALA A 58 -10.59 4.78 3.29
N ASP A 59 -11.16 4.95 4.48
CA ASP A 59 -10.57 4.42 5.72
C ASP A 59 -10.53 2.89 5.68
N ALA A 60 -11.65 2.26 5.31
CA ALA A 60 -11.71 0.82 5.14
C ALA A 60 -10.76 0.31 4.05
N ALA A 61 -10.58 1.06 2.95
CA ALA A 61 -9.61 0.70 1.92
C ALA A 61 -8.17 0.71 2.45
N GLY A 62 -7.81 1.74 3.22
CA GLY A 62 -6.50 1.85 3.88
C GLY A 62 -6.23 0.69 4.83
N ASP A 63 -7.21 0.37 5.69
CA ASP A 63 -7.11 -0.76 6.64
C ASP A 63 -6.93 -2.10 5.92
N ILE A 64 -7.69 -2.33 4.84
CA ILE A 64 -7.58 -3.55 4.03
C ILE A 64 -6.19 -3.63 3.40
N ALA A 65 -5.69 -2.55 2.81
CA ALA A 65 -4.37 -2.52 2.19
C ALA A 65 -3.25 -2.82 3.19
N LEU A 66 -3.30 -2.21 4.38
CA LEU A 66 -2.32 -2.46 5.45
C LEU A 66 -2.34 -3.92 5.91
N ARG A 67 -3.53 -4.51 6.06
CA ARG A 67 -3.65 -5.93 6.43
C ARG A 67 -3.07 -6.83 5.36
N VAL A 68 -3.41 -6.60 4.09
CA VAL A 68 -2.88 -7.38 2.96
C VAL A 68 -1.37 -7.28 2.90
N TRP A 69 -0.80 -6.08 3.07
CA TRP A 69 0.64 -5.90 3.09
C TRP A 69 1.33 -6.71 4.20
N ALA A 70 0.75 -6.68 5.42
CA ALA A 70 1.29 -7.42 6.55
C ALA A 70 1.20 -8.95 6.34
N GLU A 71 0.10 -9.42 5.75
CA GLU A 71 -0.07 -10.82 5.38
C GLU A 71 0.97 -11.25 4.34
N GLU A 72 1.17 -10.47 3.29
CA GLU A 72 2.17 -10.72 2.24
C GLU A 72 3.61 -10.69 2.77
N LEU A 73 3.91 -9.79 3.72
CA LEU A 73 5.20 -9.73 4.39
C LEU A 73 5.54 -11.06 5.07
N VAL A 74 4.58 -11.65 5.80
CA VAL A 74 4.79 -12.90 6.54
C VAL A 74 4.69 -14.12 5.62
N ALA A 75 3.84 -14.07 4.60
CA ALA A 75 3.64 -15.16 3.64
C ALA A 75 4.84 -15.33 2.69
N SER A 76 5.59 -14.28 2.40
CA SER A 76 6.76 -14.31 1.52
C SER A 76 8.06 -14.55 2.33
N PRO A 77 8.73 -15.71 2.20
CA PRO A 77 9.97 -15.99 2.92
C PRO A 77 11.08 -14.98 2.62
N ALA A 78 11.12 -14.46 1.39
CA ALA A 78 12.10 -13.47 0.96
C ALA A 78 11.86 -12.09 1.59
N ARG A 79 10.60 -11.60 1.57
CA ARG A 79 10.26 -10.32 2.23
C ARG A 79 10.49 -10.42 3.74
N LEU A 80 10.04 -11.52 4.36
CA LEU A 80 10.24 -11.75 5.78
C LEU A 80 11.74 -11.78 6.17
N ALA A 81 12.58 -12.45 5.37
CA ALA A 81 14.02 -12.47 5.60
C ALA A 81 14.65 -11.06 5.49
N ALA A 82 14.25 -10.28 4.49
CA ALA A 82 14.74 -8.91 4.31
C ALA A 82 14.33 -7.99 5.48
N ALA A 83 13.07 -8.06 5.91
CA ALA A 83 12.56 -7.31 7.06
C ALA A 83 13.31 -7.69 8.35
N ASN A 84 13.46 -8.98 8.63
CA ASN A 84 14.19 -9.46 9.80
C ASN A 84 15.67 -9.03 9.79
N ALA A 85 16.32 -9.09 8.63
CA ALA A 85 17.71 -8.65 8.49
C ALA A 85 17.85 -7.14 8.77
N TYR A 86 16.93 -6.32 8.25
CA TYR A 86 16.90 -4.88 8.52
C TYR A 86 16.69 -4.58 10.00
N LEU A 87 15.71 -5.23 10.64
CA LEU A 87 15.44 -5.04 12.07
C LEU A 87 16.61 -5.49 12.94
N ALA A 88 17.22 -6.64 12.65
CA ALA A 88 18.38 -7.13 13.39
C ALA A 88 19.64 -6.27 13.20
N ALA A 89 19.80 -5.61 12.05
CA ALA A 89 20.87 -4.67 11.82
C ALA A 89 20.66 -3.39 12.65
N ASN A 90 19.45 -2.84 12.63
CA ASN A 90 19.17 -1.57 13.33
C ASN A 90 19.07 -1.72 14.85
N ALA A 91 18.61 -2.87 15.37
CA ALA A 91 18.58 -3.16 16.80
C ALA A 91 19.97 -3.30 17.44
N ARG A 92 21.04 -3.46 16.64
CA ARG A 92 22.44 -3.48 17.14
C ARG A 92 23.07 -2.08 17.22
N THR A 93 22.38 -1.08 16.71
CA THR A 93 22.86 0.32 16.63
C THR A 93 22.32 1.19 17.75
N GLU A 94 21.46 0.63 18.62
CA GLU A 94 20.93 1.28 19.83
C GLU A 94 21.67 0.82 21.09
#